data_AF-A0A183C1K2-F1
#
_entry.id   AF-A0A183C1K2-F1
#
_cell.length_a   1.000
_cell.length_b   1.000
_cell.length_c   1.000
_cell.angle_alpha   90.00
_cell.angle_beta   90.00
_cell.angle_gamma   90.00
#
_symmetry.space_group_name_H-M   'P 1'
#
loop_
_entity.id
_entity.type
_entity.pdbx_description
1 polymer ?
#
loop_
_entity_poly.entity_id
_entity_poly.type
_entity_poly.pdbx_seq_one_letter_code
_entity_poly.pdbx_strand_id
1 'polypeptide(L)'
;MNLCNMKFSLVTLLLLLTTKVSIGRDGDDDSPDEADPVEGGGIVGTFTRALVQTLAVTAPLMDGFVRTVSAKGTATDLVPARNGAPWLSQPIERMAPFHASAEGMGKKQAQMANWKPVDDAQNKHRRVVSSRVDGGAGDAFPAAGRLLTELPALSGDFAVHDPSMVQLSNGLFVLYSTHNGMEERQSTDLAHWYRASKNSAAFPNGLAWANILTKDPNEFWAPDVSGPHGIGKKKKYWLFYAVPVDGAKLTPPRKATHTAAIGRAISRTGLPGTWRDLGRILSSNERDNFNAIDPNLFVDSNTNRWWLQFGSYLGGIQQLELDPRTGALLHSDRTPQVIAARPDVEDHAIEAPFLFRKGKWHFLFVSFGHCCQGTASTYSIHVGRSDSANGPFRDRRGILMTAGGGTLLLGTNGPEVGPGGQSVVTTEDKRDILLYHYYDANADGRNTLGLRQIRWDAERWPTV
;
A
#
# COMPACT_ATOMS: atom_id res chain seq x y z
N MET A 1 46.05 -15.15 -54.21
CA MET A 1 45.56 -16.14 -55.18
C MET A 1 44.10 -16.42 -54.88
N ASN A 2 43.25 -16.38 -55.93
CA ASN A 2 41.86 -16.86 -56.12
C ASN A 2 40.83 -16.68 -54.97
N LEU A 3 39.69 -15.95 -55.08
CA LEU A 3 38.56 -15.91 -56.05
C LEU A 3 37.62 -17.14 -56.09
N CYS A 4 36.41 -16.99 -55.53
CA CYS A 4 35.07 -17.18 -56.14
C CYS A 4 33.97 -17.00 -55.05
N ASN A 5 33.03 -16.03 -55.16
CA ASN A 5 31.72 -16.07 -55.85
C ASN A 5 30.65 -16.94 -55.15
N MET A 6 29.34 -16.61 -55.03
CA MET A 6 28.49 -15.46 -55.44
C MET A 6 27.13 -15.54 -54.66
N LYS A 7 26.45 -14.44 -54.25
CA LYS A 7 25.23 -13.80 -54.85
C LYS A 7 24.07 -14.76 -55.24
N PHE A 8 22.75 -14.52 -55.12
CA PHE A 8 21.81 -13.40 -54.80
C PHE A 8 20.51 -14.02 -54.14
N SER A 9 19.36 -13.35 -53.88
CA SER A 9 19.02 -12.11 -53.14
C SER A 9 17.50 -11.76 -53.28
N LEU A 10 16.90 -11.04 -52.30
CA LEU A 10 15.57 -10.36 -52.34
C LEU A 10 14.29 -11.25 -52.38
N VAL A 11 13.09 -10.80 -51.96
CA VAL A 11 12.35 -9.56 -52.31
C VAL A 11 11.62 -8.89 -51.12
N THR A 12 11.41 -7.57 -51.20
CA THR A 12 10.56 -6.74 -50.33
C THR A 12 9.66 -5.83 -51.18
N LEU A 13 8.35 -5.80 -50.93
CA LEU A 13 7.38 -4.74 -51.32
C LEU A 13 6.04 -5.02 -50.57
N LEU A 14 5.60 -4.24 -49.58
CA LEU A 14 5.03 -2.88 -49.56
C LEU A 14 3.66 -2.74 -50.25
N LEU A 15 2.62 -2.41 -49.47
CA LEU A 15 1.49 -1.59 -49.93
C LEU A 15 0.79 -0.89 -48.75
N LEU A 16 0.85 0.45 -48.75
CA LEU A 16 -0.02 1.32 -47.95
C LEU A 16 -1.31 1.57 -48.72
N LEU A 17 -2.45 1.63 -48.03
CA LEU A 17 -3.67 2.24 -48.58
C LEU A 17 -4.20 3.31 -47.63
N THR A 18 -4.11 4.55 -48.11
CA THR A 18 -4.79 5.72 -47.55
C THR A 18 -6.20 5.83 -48.10
N THR A 19 -7.19 6.09 -47.25
CA THR A 19 -8.48 6.65 -47.66
C THR A 19 -8.70 7.99 -46.97
N LYS A 20 -8.55 9.07 -47.74
CA LYS A 20 -9.21 10.35 -47.47
C LYS A 20 -10.58 10.32 -48.14
N VAL A 21 -11.63 10.64 -47.40
CA VAL A 21 -12.85 11.25 -47.96
C VAL A 21 -13.04 12.58 -47.22
N SER A 22 -13.53 13.58 -47.94
CA SER A 22 -13.49 14.98 -47.53
C SER A 22 -14.89 15.60 -47.57
N ILE A 23 -15.15 16.53 -46.66
CA ILE A 23 -16.19 17.57 -46.69
C ILE A 23 -17.65 17.08 -46.67
N GLY A 24 -18.29 17.33 -45.53
CA GLY A 24 -19.70 17.69 -45.40
C GLY A 24 -19.78 18.80 -44.36
N ARG A 25 -20.36 19.95 -44.72
CA ARG A 25 -20.52 21.13 -43.86
C ARG A 25 -21.99 21.21 -43.42
N ASP A 26 -22.28 22.20 -42.58
CA ASP A 26 -23.63 22.60 -42.11
C ASP A 26 -24.16 21.70 -40.97
N GLY A 27 -24.72 22.24 -39.89
CA GLY A 27 -24.85 23.64 -39.49
C GLY A 27 -25.30 23.75 -38.03
N ASP A 28 -25.15 24.93 -37.43
CA ASP A 28 -25.76 25.26 -36.13
C ASP A 28 -27.28 25.33 -36.27
N ASP A 29 -28.06 24.82 -35.30
CA ASP A 29 -29.13 25.61 -34.67
C ASP A 29 -29.65 24.97 -33.35
N ASP A 30 -30.49 25.75 -32.66
CA ASP A 30 -30.83 25.67 -31.24
C ASP A 30 -31.69 24.49 -30.71
N SER A 31 -31.77 24.46 -29.37
CA SER A 31 -32.66 23.62 -28.54
C SER A 31 -34.07 24.25 -28.42
N PRO A 32 -34.95 23.79 -27.49
CA PRO A 32 -35.50 22.45 -27.24
C PRO A 32 -37.04 22.44 -27.48
N ASP A 33 -37.73 21.32 -27.25
CA ASP A 33 -38.92 21.28 -26.35
C ASP A 33 -39.54 19.88 -26.17
N GLU A 34 -40.45 19.78 -25.21
CA GLU A 34 -41.03 18.56 -24.61
C GLU A 34 -42.04 17.80 -25.49
N ALA A 35 -42.23 16.51 -25.17
CA ALA A 35 -43.52 15.86 -24.85
C ALA A 35 -43.70 14.44 -25.42
N ASP A 36 -43.48 13.43 -24.56
CA ASP A 36 -44.27 12.18 -24.55
C ASP A 36 -45.75 12.53 -24.19
N PRO A 37 -46.79 11.73 -24.54
CA PRO A 37 -46.78 10.28 -24.29
C PRO A 37 -47.65 9.30 -25.14
N VAL A 38 -47.33 8.01 -24.98
CA VAL A 38 -48.24 6.85 -24.81
C VAL A 38 -48.87 6.11 -26.03
N GLU A 39 -48.73 4.77 -25.92
CA GLU A 39 -49.48 3.64 -26.49
C GLU A 39 -49.49 3.27 -28.00
N GLY A 40 -49.14 2.00 -28.26
CA GLY A 40 -50.04 1.12 -29.01
C GLY A 40 -49.44 0.21 -30.10
N GLY A 41 -49.49 -1.11 -29.89
CA GLY A 41 -49.58 -2.10 -30.97
C GLY A 41 -48.27 -2.63 -31.57
N GLY A 42 -47.93 -3.89 -31.26
CA GLY A 42 -46.83 -4.62 -31.94
C GLY A 42 -47.31 -5.46 -33.12
N ILE A 43 -46.38 -5.80 -34.04
CA ILE A 43 -46.56 -6.87 -35.03
C ILE A 43 -45.35 -7.81 -35.04
N VAL A 44 -45.66 -9.09 -35.22
CA VAL A 44 -44.79 -10.27 -35.25
C VAL A 44 -43.73 -10.23 -36.37
N GLY A 45 -42.53 -10.77 -36.10
CA GLY A 45 -41.43 -10.86 -37.07
C GLY A 45 -40.51 -12.07 -36.84
N THR A 46 -41.06 -13.28 -36.80
CA THR A 46 -40.30 -14.53 -36.64
C THR A 46 -39.48 -14.87 -37.89
N PHE A 47 -38.18 -15.14 -37.75
CA PHE A 47 -37.43 -15.89 -38.77
C PHE A 47 -36.52 -16.95 -38.15
N THR A 48 -36.85 -18.21 -38.43
CA THR A 48 -36.09 -19.40 -38.03
C THR A 48 -35.89 -20.28 -39.26
N ARG A 49 -34.62 -20.53 -39.63
CA ARG A 49 -34.07 -21.78 -40.22
C ARG A 49 -32.62 -21.48 -40.66
N ALA A 50 -31.58 -22.11 -40.11
CA ALA A 50 -31.25 -23.55 -40.01
C ALA A 50 -30.42 -24.04 -41.21
N LEU A 51 -29.22 -24.54 -40.90
CA LEU A 51 -28.56 -25.63 -41.63
C LEU A 51 -28.00 -26.61 -40.59
N VAL A 52 -28.07 -27.90 -40.88
CA VAL A 52 -27.80 -29.03 -39.97
C VAL A 52 -26.99 -30.09 -40.72
N GLN A 53 -26.22 -30.89 -39.98
CA GLN A 53 -25.39 -32.04 -40.42
C GLN A 53 -24.11 -31.67 -41.22
N THR A 54 -23.01 -32.42 -41.10
CA THR A 54 -22.88 -33.87 -40.83
C THR A 54 -21.88 -34.23 -39.71
N LEU A 55 -21.97 -35.45 -39.16
CA LEU A 55 -21.26 -35.96 -37.98
C LEU A 55 -20.61 -37.34 -38.29
N ALA A 56 -19.44 -37.63 -37.68
CA ALA A 56 -18.69 -38.91 -37.71
C ALA A 56 -18.16 -39.36 -39.11
N VAL A 57 -17.17 -40.25 -39.29
CA VAL A 57 -16.53 -41.34 -38.49
C VAL A 57 -15.02 -41.36 -38.92
N THR A 58 -13.98 -41.59 -38.11
CA THR A 58 -13.47 -42.89 -37.61
C THR A 58 -12.23 -42.75 -36.68
N ALA A 59 -12.11 -43.68 -35.74
CA ALA A 59 -10.88 -44.25 -35.16
C ALA A 59 -11.06 -45.80 -35.23
N PRO A 60 -10.06 -46.71 -35.08
CA PRO A 60 -9.07 -46.75 -33.97
C PRO A 60 -7.69 -47.40 -34.33
N LEU A 61 -6.99 -47.95 -33.31
CA LEU A 61 -5.82 -48.88 -33.31
C LEU A 61 -4.41 -48.25 -33.40
N MET A 62 -3.37 -48.75 -32.69
CA MET A 62 -3.29 -49.47 -31.40
C MET A 62 -1.83 -49.45 -30.85
N ASP A 63 -1.67 -49.71 -29.55
CA ASP A 63 -0.50 -50.22 -28.81
C ASP A 63 0.96 -49.83 -29.18
N GLY A 64 1.62 -49.18 -28.21
CA GLY A 64 2.59 -49.88 -27.37
C GLY A 64 4.07 -49.91 -27.79
N PHE A 65 4.93 -49.30 -26.98
CA PHE A 65 6.02 -50.03 -26.30
C PHE A 65 6.54 -49.26 -25.07
N VAL A 66 6.85 -49.99 -23.99
CA VAL A 66 7.46 -49.48 -22.74
C VAL A 66 8.70 -50.33 -22.43
N ARG A 67 9.63 -49.76 -21.64
CA ARG A 67 10.95 -50.28 -21.20
C ARG A 67 12.09 -49.83 -22.13
N THR A 68 13.29 -49.51 -21.62
CA THR A 68 13.94 -50.07 -20.42
C THR A 68 14.82 -49.05 -19.67
N VAL A 69 14.92 -49.19 -18.35
CA VAL A 69 15.94 -48.53 -17.50
C VAL A 69 17.03 -49.54 -17.13
N SER A 70 18.29 -49.23 -17.42
CA SER A 70 19.53 -49.87 -16.92
C SER A 70 20.72 -49.00 -17.41
N ALA A 71 21.88 -48.87 -16.76
CA ALA A 71 22.42 -49.51 -15.56
C ALA A 71 23.37 -48.54 -14.79
N LYS A 72 23.92 -49.01 -13.66
CA LYS A 72 24.95 -48.35 -12.84
C LYS A 72 26.36 -48.47 -13.47
N GLY A 73 27.30 -47.61 -13.06
CA GLY A 73 28.62 -48.10 -12.62
C GLY A 73 29.92 -47.43 -13.12
N THR A 74 30.57 -46.71 -12.19
CA THR A 74 32.03 -46.71 -11.88
C THR A 74 33.12 -46.23 -12.86
N ALA A 75 33.89 -45.23 -12.38
CA ALA A 75 35.33 -44.96 -12.57
C ALA A 75 35.81 -44.53 -13.99
N THR A 76 36.94 -43.82 -14.20
CA THR A 76 38.14 -43.50 -13.37
C THR A 76 38.64 -42.06 -13.56
N ASP A 77 39.59 -41.64 -12.71
CA ASP A 77 40.29 -40.34 -12.70
C ASP A 77 41.02 -39.94 -14.00
N LEU A 78 41.14 -38.63 -14.23
CA LEU A 78 42.34 -38.00 -14.82
C LEU A 78 42.57 -36.59 -14.24
N VAL A 79 43.79 -36.38 -13.72
CA VAL A 79 44.34 -35.09 -13.26
C VAL A 79 45.47 -34.67 -14.21
N PRO A 80 45.64 -33.36 -14.47
CA PRO A 80 46.99 -32.80 -14.47
C PRO A 80 47.17 -31.61 -13.51
N ALA A 81 48.35 -31.54 -12.90
CA ALA A 81 48.89 -30.39 -12.17
C ALA A 81 49.61 -29.43 -13.16
N ARG A 82 50.21 -28.26 -12.84
CA ARG A 82 50.43 -27.43 -11.63
C ARG A 82 50.95 -26.03 -12.08
N ASN A 83 51.28 -25.14 -11.12
CA ASN A 83 52.07 -23.88 -11.17
C ASN A 83 51.23 -22.57 -11.04
N GLY A 84 51.54 -21.61 -10.16
CA GLY A 84 52.47 -21.62 -9.02
C GLY A 84 52.75 -20.25 -8.35
N ALA A 85 52.26 -20.07 -7.10
CA ALA A 85 52.83 -19.27 -5.97
C ALA A 85 53.11 -17.73 -6.15
N PRO A 86 53.53 -16.95 -5.10
CA PRO A 86 53.69 -17.26 -3.66
C PRO A 86 53.16 -16.19 -2.64
N TRP A 87 53.36 -16.47 -1.34
CA TRP A 87 53.28 -15.58 -0.14
C TRP A 87 51.87 -15.27 0.43
N LEU A 88 51.60 -15.23 1.75
CA LEU A 88 52.42 -15.32 2.98
C LEU A 88 51.73 -16.20 4.05
N SER A 89 52.49 -16.71 5.04
CA SER A 89 52.00 -17.56 6.13
C SER A 89 52.41 -17.08 7.53
N GLN A 90 51.45 -17.05 8.47
CA GLN A 90 51.63 -17.08 9.93
C GLN A 90 50.42 -17.81 10.57
N PRO A 91 50.53 -18.37 11.80
CA PRO A 91 49.92 -19.66 12.12
C PRO A 91 48.54 -19.63 12.81
N ILE A 92 47.88 -20.80 12.76
CA ILE A 92 46.69 -21.15 13.53
C ILE A 92 47.13 -21.69 14.90
N GLU A 93 46.66 -21.08 15.99
CA GLU A 93 46.70 -21.70 17.32
C GLU A 93 45.45 -22.55 17.59
N ARG A 94 45.61 -23.58 18.43
CA ARG A 94 44.64 -24.66 18.62
C ARG A 94 43.55 -24.30 19.63
N MET A 95 42.33 -24.76 19.34
CA MET A 95 41.25 -24.88 20.33
C MET A 95 41.62 -25.84 21.47
N ALA A 96 41.12 -25.52 22.68
CA ALA A 96 40.76 -26.48 23.73
C ALA A 96 39.34 -26.15 24.22
N PRO A 97 38.56 -27.12 24.73
CA PRO A 97 37.10 -27.09 24.62
C PRO A 97 36.40 -26.44 25.83
N PHE A 98 35.20 -25.91 25.61
CA PHE A 98 34.21 -25.70 26.67
C PHE A 98 33.04 -26.69 26.54
N HIS A 99 32.60 -27.19 27.69
CA HIS A 99 31.66 -28.30 27.80
C HIS A 99 30.24 -27.94 27.32
N ALA A 100 29.61 -28.91 26.66
CA ALA A 100 28.16 -28.95 26.54
C ALA A 100 27.54 -29.58 27.79
N SER A 101 26.51 -28.95 28.33
CA SER A 101 25.54 -29.58 29.25
C SER A 101 24.16 -29.48 28.63
N ALA A 102 23.59 -30.62 28.26
CA ALA A 102 22.24 -30.70 27.69
C ALA A 102 21.26 -31.19 28.76
N GLU A 103 20.35 -30.31 29.20
CA GLU A 103 19.13 -30.68 29.91
C GLU A 103 17.96 -29.80 29.45
N GLY A 104 16.74 -30.37 29.41
CA GLY A 104 15.52 -29.56 29.32
C GLY A 104 14.80 -29.46 27.97
N MET A 105 14.62 -30.56 27.22
CA MET A 105 13.52 -30.61 26.25
C MET A 105 12.15 -30.61 26.97
N GLY A 106 11.18 -29.85 26.44
CA GLY A 106 9.76 -30.19 26.59
C GLY A 106 8.88 -29.22 27.39
N LYS A 107 8.43 -28.14 26.75
CA LYS A 107 7.12 -27.51 27.05
C LYS A 107 6.41 -27.07 25.76
N LYS A 108 5.38 -27.81 25.36
CA LYS A 108 4.31 -27.36 24.44
C LYS A 108 2.96 -27.81 25.02
N GLN A 109 1.93 -27.00 24.76
CA GLN A 109 0.51 -27.23 25.04
C GLN A 109 0.11 -27.39 26.53
N ALA A 110 -0.42 -26.31 27.11
CA ALA A 110 -1.84 -26.19 27.46
C ALA A 110 -2.07 -25.03 28.45
N GLN A 111 -2.73 -23.95 28.00
CA GLN A 111 -3.62 -23.09 28.80
C GLN A 111 -4.19 -21.94 27.93
N MET A 112 -5.19 -22.28 27.10
CA MET A 112 -6.16 -21.31 26.57
C MET A 112 -7.56 -21.77 26.99
N ALA A 113 -7.98 -21.41 28.20
CA ALA A 113 -9.37 -21.50 28.65
C ALA A 113 -9.52 -20.73 29.98
N ASN A 114 -10.11 -19.54 29.90
CA ASN A 114 -11.06 -18.94 30.87
C ASN A 114 -11.01 -17.41 30.78
N TRP A 115 -11.86 -16.86 29.92
CA TRP A 115 -12.27 -15.46 30.02
C TRP A 115 -13.79 -15.44 30.09
N LYS A 116 -14.32 -14.90 31.20
CA LYS A 116 -15.72 -14.50 31.37
C LYS A 116 -15.72 -13.03 31.79
N PRO A 117 -16.73 -12.25 31.38
CA PRO A 117 -16.76 -10.81 31.65
C PRO A 117 -16.94 -10.55 33.15
N VAL A 118 -16.38 -9.43 33.62
CA VAL A 118 -16.65 -8.88 34.94
C VAL A 118 -17.53 -7.65 34.75
N ASP A 119 -18.67 -7.63 35.43
CA ASP A 119 -19.64 -6.55 35.37
C ASP A 119 -19.17 -5.27 36.07
N ASP A 120 -19.76 -4.17 35.62
CA ASP A 120 -19.49 -2.79 36.01
C ASP A 120 -20.00 -2.47 37.43
N ALA A 121 -19.09 -2.05 38.33
CA ALA A 121 -19.46 -1.35 39.56
C ALA A 121 -18.29 -0.57 40.19
N GLN A 122 -18.62 0.63 40.69
CA GLN A 122 -17.86 1.46 41.63
C GLN A 122 -16.67 2.27 41.07
N ASN A 123 -16.97 3.52 40.70
CA ASN A 123 -16.27 4.63 41.35
C ASN A 123 -17.22 5.80 41.64
N LYS A 124 -17.54 6.02 42.92
CA LYS A 124 -18.31 7.19 43.38
C LYS A 124 -17.35 8.27 43.87
N HIS A 125 -17.83 9.51 43.80
CA HIS A 125 -17.27 10.72 44.43
C HIS A 125 -16.11 11.43 43.69
N ARG A 126 -16.48 12.36 42.80
CA ARG A 126 -16.05 13.74 43.03
C ARG A 126 -17.17 14.74 42.77
N ARG A 127 -17.36 15.64 43.72
CA ARG A 127 -18.45 16.60 43.82
C ARG A 127 -18.01 17.88 43.11
N VAL A 128 -18.70 18.27 42.04
CA VAL A 128 -18.62 19.63 41.49
C VAL A 128 -20.00 20.28 41.65
N VAL A 129 -20.00 21.54 42.09
CA VAL A 129 -21.18 22.27 42.53
C VAL A 129 -22.04 22.64 41.32
N SER A 130 -23.35 22.36 41.38
CA SER A 130 -24.31 22.91 40.43
C SER A 130 -24.87 24.24 40.92
N SER A 131 -24.92 25.22 40.03
CA SER A 131 -25.77 26.40 40.16
C SER A 131 -26.91 26.27 39.15
N ARG A 132 -28.13 26.06 39.63
CA ARG A 132 -29.35 26.17 38.80
C ARG A 132 -29.54 27.62 38.33
N VAL A 133 -29.98 27.77 37.09
CA VAL A 133 -30.91 28.83 36.68
C VAL A 133 -31.96 28.15 35.79
N ASP A 134 -33.23 28.39 36.08
CA ASP A 134 -34.36 27.74 35.39
C ASP A 134 -34.87 28.58 34.20
N GLY A 135 -35.48 27.90 33.22
CA GLY A 135 -36.59 28.43 32.43
C GLY A 135 -36.27 29.14 31.10
N GLY A 136 -36.87 28.63 30.01
CA GLY A 136 -36.95 29.33 28.72
C GLY A 136 -37.02 28.40 27.52
N ALA A 137 -38.22 28.10 27.04
CA ALA A 137 -38.40 27.48 25.73
C ALA A 137 -38.31 28.54 24.63
N GLY A 138 -37.59 28.24 23.55
CA GLY A 138 -37.48 29.12 22.37
C GLY A 138 -36.60 28.49 21.30
N ASP A 139 -37.12 28.35 20.09
CA ASP A 139 -36.38 27.80 18.96
C ASP A 139 -35.18 28.68 18.60
N ALA A 140 -33.99 28.10 18.70
CA ALA A 140 -32.76 28.71 18.24
C ALA A 140 -31.93 27.66 17.50
N PHE A 141 -31.84 27.80 16.17
CA PHE A 141 -30.80 27.15 15.39
C PHE A 141 -29.44 27.48 16.04
N PRO A 142 -28.55 26.49 16.28
CA PRO A 142 -27.25 26.79 16.87
C PRO A 142 -26.47 27.71 15.92
N ALA A 143 -26.20 28.92 16.41
CA ALA A 143 -25.42 29.93 15.70
C ALA A 143 -24.04 29.36 15.31
N ALA A 144 -23.45 29.91 14.24
CA ALA A 144 -22.13 29.52 13.73
C ALA A 144 -21.05 29.55 14.83
N GLY A 145 -20.81 28.40 15.43
CA GLY A 145 -20.15 28.28 16.73
C GLY A 145 -18.75 27.71 16.61
N ARG A 146 -17.76 28.62 16.55
CA ARG A 146 -16.34 28.37 16.87
C ARG A 146 -15.67 27.27 16.02
N LEU A 147 -14.86 27.70 15.04
CA LEU A 147 -13.82 26.86 14.43
C LEU A 147 -13.04 26.13 15.53
N LEU A 148 -13.18 24.80 15.58
CA LEU A 148 -12.36 23.94 16.43
C LEU A 148 -10.92 24.01 15.91
N THR A 149 -10.11 24.86 16.54
CA THR A 149 -8.72 25.14 16.16
C THR A 149 -7.76 24.00 16.49
N GLU A 150 -8.24 23.01 17.24
CA GLU A 150 -7.56 21.79 17.66
C GLU A 150 -8.50 20.61 17.39
N LEU A 151 -7.92 19.44 17.10
CA LEU A 151 -8.70 18.22 16.89
C LEU A 151 -9.23 17.69 18.23
N PRO A 152 -10.40 17.06 18.25
CA PRO A 152 -10.98 16.51 19.46
C PRO A 152 -10.15 15.34 20.02
N ALA A 153 -10.27 15.09 21.33
CA ALA A 153 -9.70 13.91 21.96
C ALA A 153 -10.37 12.63 21.44
N LEU A 154 -9.59 11.56 21.25
CA LEU A 154 -10.07 10.31 20.69
C LEU A 154 -10.82 9.44 21.72
N SER A 155 -11.80 8.68 21.24
CA SER A 155 -12.56 7.70 22.01
C SER A 155 -13.03 6.53 21.14
N GLY A 156 -13.38 5.40 21.75
CA GLY A 156 -13.84 4.19 21.05
C GLY A 156 -12.71 3.26 20.62
N ASP A 157 -12.78 2.67 19.42
CA ASP A 157 -11.74 1.81 18.84
C ASP A 157 -10.83 2.61 17.89
N PHE A 158 -9.73 3.10 18.44
CA PHE A 158 -8.69 3.86 17.74
C PHE A 158 -7.30 3.20 17.84
N ALA A 159 -7.26 1.88 18.07
CA ALA A 159 -6.01 1.12 18.16
C ALA A 159 -5.55 0.62 16.77
N VAL A 160 -4.61 1.33 16.13
CA VAL A 160 -4.23 1.12 14.72
C VAL A 160 -2.72 1.02 14.55
N HIS A 161 -2.28 0.39 13.46
CA HIS A 161 -0.91 0.46 12.95
C HIS A 161 -0.98 0.75 11.44
N ASP A 162 -0.13 1.67 10.96
CA ASP A 162 -0.11 2.19 9.58
C ASP A 162 -1.49 2.61 9.04
N PRO A 163 -2.14 3.62 9.65
CA PRO A 163 -3.49 4.02 9.25
C PRO A 163 -3.51 4.84 7.95
N SER A 164 -4.46 4.51 7.07
CA SER A 164 -4.86 5.34 5.93
C SER A 164 -6.35 5.59 5.92
N MET A 165 -6.78 6.78 5.51
CA MET A 165 -8.16 7.25 5.66
C MET A 165 -8.65 8.07 4.46
N VAL A 166 -9.89 7.83 4.07
CA VAL A 166 -10.67 8.72 3.20
C VAL A 166 -11.87 9.31 3.95
N GLN A 167 -12.28 10.52 3.56
CA GLN A 167 -13.61 11.03 3.87
C GLN A 167 -14.53 10.73 2.67
N LEU A 168 -15.61 9.99 2.91
CA LEU A 168 -16.65 9.73 1.92
C LEU A 168 -17.55 10.96 1.74
N SER A 169 -18.23 11.06 0.61
CA SER A 169 -19.10 12.21 0.24
C SER A 169 -20.38 12.37 1.08
N ASN A 170 -20.57 11.56 2.12
CA ASN A 170 -21.60 11.71 3.15
C ASN A 170 -21.01 12.18 4.49
N GLY A 171 -19.77 12.69 4.47
CA GLY A 171 -19.02 13.14 5.64
C GLY A 171 -18.31 12.04 6.44
N LEU A 172 -18.63 10.76 6.20
CA LEU A 172 -18.08 9.63 6.96
C LEU A 172 -16.58 9.44 6.68
N PHE A 173 -15.76 9.46 7.73
CA PHE A 173 -14.37 9.02 7.67
C PHE A 173 -14.32 7.49 7.75
N VAL A 174 -13.57 6.88 6.83
CA VAL A 174 -13.29 5.44 6.80
C VAL A 174 -11.79 5.25 6.77
N LEU A 175 -11.27 4.57 7.80
CA LEU A 175 -9.86 4.29 8.02
C LEU A 175 -9.61 2.79 7.88
N TYR A 176 -8.55 2.43 7.17
CA TYR A 176 -8.00 1.08 7.12
C TYR A 176 -6.60 1.04 7.76
N SER A 177 -6.26 -0.09 8.39
CA SER A 177 -4.96 -0.28 9.08
C SER A 177 -4.43 -1.71 8.90
N THR A 178 -3.15 -1.92 9.21
CA THR A 178 -2.44 -3.22 9.15
C THR A 178 -3.15 -4.35 9.94
N HIS A 179 -2.99 -5.59 9.44
CA HIS A 179 -3.52 -6.88 9.93
C HIS A 179 -5.03 -7.15 9.69
N ASN A 180 -5.45 -8.40 9.96
CA ASN A 180 -6.85 -8.85 10.05
C ASN A 180 -7.74 -8.50 8.84
N GLY A 181 -7.23 -8.65 7.61
CA GLY A 181 -7.96 -8.34 6.39
C GLY A 181 -7.91 -6.86 5.99
N MET A 182 -6.98 -6.10 6.59
CA MET A 182 -6.96 -4.64 6.72
C MET A 182 -8.17 -4.16 7.53
N GLU A 183 -8.02 -4.10 8.85
CA GLU A 183 -9.07 -3.67 9.77
C GLU A 183 -9.66 -2.32 9.40
N GLU A 184 -10.97 -2.17 9.59
CA GLU A 184 -11.70 -0.94 9.30
C GLU A 184 -12.25 -0.26 10.55
N ARG A 185 -12.16 1.07 10.56
CA ARG A 185 -12.71 1.97 11.59
C ARG A 185 -13.40 3.16 10.92
N GLN A 186 -14.46 3.65 11.55
CA GLN A 186 -15.28 4.76 11.08
C GLN A 186 -15.37 5.87 12.11
N SER A 187 -15.54 7.10 11.64
CA SER A 187 -15.89 8.27 12.46
C SER A 187 -16.68 9.28 11.64
N THR A 188 -17.50 10.11 12.28
CA THR A 188 -18.17 11.26 11.66
C THR A 188 -17.65 12.61 12.17
N ASP A 189 -16.83 12.60 13.23
CA ASP A 189 -16.38 13.78 13.97
C ASP A 189 -14.86 13.83 14.21
N LEU A 190 -14.13 12.78 13.80
CA LEU A 190 -12.71 12.51 14.08
C LEU A 190 -12.37 12.28 15.56
N ALA A 191 -13.38 12.26 16.44
CA ALA A 191 -13.25 12.05 17.88
C ALA A 191 -13.63 10.62 18.26
N HIS A 192 -14.81 10.18 17.85
CA HIS A 192 -15.34 8.87 18.19
C HIS A 192 -15.12 7.90 17.04
N TRP A 193 -14.41 6.83 17.33
CA TRP A 193 -14.04 5.79 16.37
C TRP A 193 -14.71 4.46 16.71
N TYR A 194 -15.31 3.80 15.72
CA TYR A 194 -15.99 2.52 15.89
C TYR A 194 -15.78 1.62 14.66
N ARG A 195 -15.92 0.31 14.80
CA ARG A 195 -15.94 -0.61 13.65
C ARG A 195 -17.37 -0.77 13.12
N ALA A 196 -17.55 -0.86 11.80
CA ALA A 196 -18.86 -1.16 11.23
C ALA A 196 -19.42 -2.54 11.63
N SER A 197 -18.55 -3.48 12.02
CA SER A 197 -18.90 -4.77 12.61
C SER A 197 -17.71 -5.36 13.39
N LYS A 198 -17.92 -6.46 14.13
CA LYS A 198 -16.83 -7.16 14.85
C LYS A 198 -15.65 -7.55 13.93
N ASN A 199 -15.93 -7.94 12.70
CA ASN A 199 -14.94 -8.36 11.70
C ASN A 199 -14.84 -7.32 10.57
N SER A 200 -14.96 -6.02 10.90
CA SER A 200 -14.87 -4.95 9.90
C SER A 200 -13.47 -4.87 9.33
N ALA A 201 -13.36 -5.09 8.03
CA ALA A 201 -12.10 -5.12 7.29
C ALA A 201 -12.34 -4.87 5.79
N ALA A 202 -11.30 -4.52 5.04
CA ALA A 202 -11.38 -4.43 3.59
C ALA A 202 -11.69 -5.80 2.96
N PHE A 203 -10.97 -6.84 3.41
CA PHE A 203 -11.14 -8.23 3.02
C PHE A 203 -11.47 -9.11 4.24
N PRO A 204 -12.75 -9.15 4.69
CA PRO A 204 -13.15 -9.90 5.89
C PRO A 204 -13.03 -11.43 5.77
N ASN A 205 -12.75 -11.95 4.56
CA ASN A 205 -12.48 -13.36 4.28
C ASN A 205 -11.02 -13.60 3.82
N GLY A 206 -10.17 -12.58 3.89
CA GLY A 206 -8.81 -12.60 3.37
C GLY A 206 -8.71 -12.80 1.85
N LEU A 207 -7.49 -13.08 1.36
CA LEU A 207 -7.21 -13.41 -0.04
C LEU A 207 -6.38 -14.70 -0.16
N ALA A 208 -6.80 -15.59 -1.07
CA ALA A 208 -6.12 -16.86 -1.30
C ALA A 208 -4.66 -16.72 -1.75
N TRP A 209 -4.32 -15.66 -2.50
CA TRP A 209 -2.95 -15.41 -2.93
C TRP A 209 -2.06 -14.82 -1.82
N ALA A 210 -2.64 -14.10 -0.85
CA ALA A 210 -1.89 -13.60 0.30
C ALA A 210 -1.37 -14.79 1.13
N ASN A 211 -2.27 -15.74 1.46
CA ASN A 211 -1.95 -16.98 2.17
C ASN A 211 -0.79 -17.80 1.57
N ILE A 212 -0.54 -17.70 0.26
CA ILE A 212 0.62 -18.37 -0.38
C ILE A 212 1.93 -17.82 0.19
N LEU A 213 2.01 -16.50 0.38
CA LEU A 213 3.18 -15.78 0.89
C LEU A 213 3.22 -15.80 2.43
N THR A 214 2.14 -15.40 3.09
CA THR A 214 2.05 -15.10 4.53
C THR A 214 1.73 -16.28 5.44
N LYS A 215 1.16 -17.37 4.90
CA LYS A 215 0.47 -18.45 5.65
C LYS A 215 -0.76 -18.01 6.47
N ASP A 216 -1.22 -16.77 6.27
CA ASP A 216 -2.51 -16.26 6.76
C ASP A 216 -3.20 -15.43 5.66
N PRO A 217 -4.39 -15.82 5.16
CA PRO A 217 -5.08 -15.05 4.12
C PRO A 217 -5.46 -13.62 4.54
N ASN A 218 -5.39 -13.28 5.82
CA ASN A 218 -5.76 -11.97 6.38
C ASN A 218 -4.56 -11.07 6.69
N GLU A 219 -3.32 -11.53 6.47
CA GLU A 219 -2.13 -10.76 6.81
C GLU A 219 -1.78 -9.77 5.68
N PHE A 220 -2.03 -8.49 5.96
CA PHE A 220 -1.84 -7.35 5.06
C PHE A 220 -1.27 -6.17 5.85
N TRP A 221 -0.30 -5.45 5.28
CA TRP A 221 0.34 -4.31 5.94
C TRP A 221 0.14 -3.02 5.14
N ALA A 222 0.23 -1.88 5.84
CA ALA A 222 0.28 -0.52 5.31
C ALA A 222 -0.71 -0.27 4.14
N PRO A 223 -2.03 -0.35 4.39
CA PRO A 223 -3.02 0.01 3.39
C PRO A 223 -2.94 1.49 3.03
N ASP A 224 -3.09 1.82 1.75
CA ASP A 224 -3.37 3.17 1.26
C ASP A 224 -4.75 3.19 0.61
N VAL A 225 -5.72 3.83 1.27
CA VAL A 225 -7.06 4.07 0.74
C VAL A 225 -7.14 5.47 0.14
N SER A 226 -7.62 5.57 -1.09
CA SER A 226 -7.69 6.86 -1.79
C SER A 226 -8.86 6.93 -2.77
N GLY A 227 -9.30 8.17 -3.06
CA GLY A 227 -10.30 8.45 -4.09
C GLY A 227 -11.60 9.11 -3.59
N PRO A 228 -12.67 9.09 -4.42
CA PRO A 228 -12.80 8.27 -5.62
C PRO A 228 -12.05 8.86 -6.84
N HIS A 229 -11.14 8.06 -7.42
CA HIS A 229 -10.31 8.42 -8.57
C HIS A 229 -10.70 7.65 -9.84
N GLY A 230 -10.47 8.25 -11.01
CA GLY A 230 -10.69 7.61 -12.32
C GLY A 230 -11.06 8.60 -13.42
N ILE A 231 -11.12 8.11 -14.66
CA ILE A 231 -11.42 8.92 -15.85
C ILE A 231 -12.93 9.00 -16.09
N GLY A 232 -13.46 10.22 -16.25
CA GLY A 232 -14.87 10.48 -16.54
C GLY A 232 -15.83 9.91 -15.49
N LYS A 233 -16.93 9.29 -15.93
CA LYS A 233 -17.96 8.68 -15.06
C LYS A 233 -17.50 7.39 -14.33
N LYS A 234 -16.23 6.95 -14.49
CA LYS A 234 -15.71 5.69 -13.93
C LYS A 234 -14.85 5.87 -12.68
N LYS A 235 -15.17 6.86 -11.83
CA LYS A 235 -14.51 7.08 -10.54
C LYS A 235 -14.83 5.92 -9.57
N LYS A 236 -13.84 5.55 -8.75
CA LYS A 236 -13.91 4.47 -7.75
C LYS A 236 -12.86 4.73 -6.67
N TYR A 237 -13.09 4.23 -5.46
CA TYR A 237 -12.05 4.19 -4.44
C TYR A 237 -11.03 3.11 -4.80
N TRP A 238 -9.79 3.36 -4.42
CA TRP A 238 -8.65 2.47 -4.58
C TRP A 238 -8.09 2.12 -3.21
N LEU A 239 -7.57 0.91 -3.11
CA LEU A 239 -6.86 0.42 -1.95
C LEU A 239 -5.60 -0.27 -2.45
N PHE A 240 -4.43 0.27 -2.13
CA PHE A 240 -3.16 -0.43 -2.33
C PHE A 240 -2.72 -0.98 -0.97
N TYR A 241 -2.01 -2.10 -0.97
CA TYR A 241 -1.64 -2.78 0.28
C TYR A 241 -0.45 -3.71 0.08
N ALA A 242 0.29 -3.94 1.17
CA ALA A 242 1.41 -4.86 1.19
C ALA A 242 0.99 -6.26 1.67
N VAL A 243 1.67 -7.28 1.13
CA VAL A 243 1.60 -8.68 1.55
C VAL A 243 3.04 -9.18 1.73
N PRO A 244 3.50 -9.36 2.97
CA PRO A 244 4.84 -9.87 3.26
C PRO A 244 4.94 -11.38 3.00
N VAL A 245 6.16 -11.93 3.01
CA VAL A 245 6.36 -13.37 3.24
C VAL A 245 6.17 -13.70 4.73
N ASP A 246 5.73 -14.92 5.03
CA ASP A 246 5.72 -15.47 6.39
C ASP A 246 7.10 -15.33 7.05
N GLY A 247 7.10 -14.92 8.31
CA GLY A 247 8.31 -14.66 9.09
C GLY A 247 9.15 -13.47 8.58
N ALA A 248 8.63 -12.61 7.70
CA ALA A 248 9.29 -11.36 7.31
C ALA A 248 9.64 -10.53 8.56
N LYS A 249 10.94 -10.30 8.75
CA LYS A 249 11.48 -9.45 9.80
C LYS A 249 12.45 -8.47 9.17
N LEU A 250 12.16 -7.18 9.26
CA LEU A 250 13.12 -6.13 8.93
C LEU A 250 14.11 -5.96 10.09
N THR A 251 14.91 -7.00 10.35
CA THR A 251 15.98 -6.99 11.35
C THR A 251 17.31 -6.63 10.69
N PRO A 252 17.92 -5.49 11.06
CA PRO A 252 19.28 -5.14 10.64
C PRO A 252 20.32 -6.17 11.09
N PRO A 253 21.51 -6.22 10.45
CA PRO A 253 21.85 -5.49 9.23
C PRO A 253 21.60 -6.29 7.95
N ARG A 254 21.50 -7.63 7.99
CA ARG A 254 21.60 -8.49 6.77
C ARG A 254 20.83 -9.82 6.79
N LYS A 255 19.76 -9.96 7.58
CA LYS A 255 18.91 -11.18 7.58
C LYS A 255 17.41 -10.90 7.46
N ALA A 256 17.06 -9.74 6.93
CA ALA A 256 15.68 -9.44 6.58
C ALA A 256 15.30 -10.10 5.25
N THR A 257 14.42 -11.10 5.32
CA THR A 257 13.67 -11.55 4.14
C THR A 257 12.74 -10.42 3.70
N HIS A 258 13.11 -9.74 2.62
CA HIS A 258 12.33 -8.64 2.02
C HIS A 258 11.56 -9.12 0.79
N THR A 259 11.27 -10.42 0.75
CA THR A 259 10.30 -10.99 -0.19
C THR A 259 8.89 -10.51 0.20
N ALA A 260 8.31 -9.65 -0.61
CA ALA A 260 7.00 -9.03 -0.37
C ALA A 260 6.28 -8.73 -1.69
N ALA A 261 5.02 -8.31 -1.61
CA ALA A 261 4.18 -8.00 -2.75
C ALA A 261 3.24 -6.82 -2.48
N ILE A 262 3.08 -5.93 -3.46
CA ILE A 262 2.04 -4.89 -3.44
C ILE A 262 0.84 -5.41 -4.24
N GLY A 263 -0.32 -5.47 -3.60
CA GLY A 263 -1.62 -5.71 -4.20
C GLY A 263 -2.39 -4.42 -4.43
N ARG A 264 -3.49 -4.49 -5.20
CA ARG A 264 -4.46 -3.39 -5.31
C ARG A 264 -5.90 -3.89 -5.43
N ALA A 265 -6.83 -3.10 -4.93
CA ALA A 265 -8.26 -3.35 -5.00
C ALA A 265 -9.03 -2.07 -5.38
N ILE A 266 -10.30 -2.24 -5.74
CA ILE A 266 -11.22 -1.14 -6.04
C ILE A 266 -12.59 -1.33 -5.37
N SER A 267 -13.19 -0.24 -4.92
CA SER A 267 -14.56 -0.19 -4.40
C SER A 267 -15.35 0.97 -5.01
N ARG A 268 -16.68 0.82 -5.11
CA ARG A 268 -17.59 1.93 -5.46
C ARG A 268 -17.96 2.81 -4.26
N THR A 269 -17.81 2.31 -3.04
CA THR A 269 -18.28 2.96 -1.81
C THR A 269 -17.16 3.28 -0.82
N GLY A 270 -16.00 2.62 -0.91
CA GLY A 270 -14.91 2.74 0.05
C GLY A 270 -15.16 2.01 1.38
N LEU A 271 -16.30 1.32 1.51
CA LEU A 271 -16.75 0.66 2.74
C LEU A 271 -16.17 -0.76 2.91
N PRO A 272 -16.08 -1.29 4.15
CA PRO A 272 -15.55 -2.62 4.43
C PRO A 272 -16.31 -3.72 3.68
N GLY A 273 -15.61 -4.78 3.29
CA GLY A 273 -16.17 -5.90 2.51
C GLY A 273 -16.64 -5.58 1.08
N THR A 274 -16.58 -4.32 0.63
CA THR A 274 -16.98 -3.92 -0.74
C THR A 274 -15.84 -3.92 -1.76
N TRP A 275 -14.62 -4.23 -1.31
CA TRP A 275 -13.41 -4.20 -2.10
C TRP A 275 -13.32 -5.42 -3.02
N ARG A 276 -13.13 -5.16 -4.32
CA ARG A 276 -12.75 -6.19 -5.29
C ARG A 276 -11.26 -6.13 -5.53
N ASP A 277 -10.56 -7.18 -5.12
CA ASP A 277 -9.15 -7.42 -5.44
C ASP A 277 -8.91 -7.44 -6.96
N LEU A 278 -7.78 -6.86 -7.38
CA LEU A 278 -7.26 -6.89 -8.75
C LEU A 278 -5.89 -7.59 -8.83
N GLY A 279 -5.41 -8.13 -7.72
CA GLY A 279 -4.20 -8.91 -7.59
C GLY A 279 -2.92 -8.08 -7.39
N ARG A 280 -1.81 -8.81 -7.32
CA ARG A 280 -0.45 -8.29 -7.18
C ARG A 280 0.02 -7.50 -8.41
N ILE A 281 0.68 -6.37 -8.17
CA ILE A 281 1.23 -5.49 -9.21
C ILE A 281 2.76 -5.47 -9.23
N LEU A 282 3.38 -5.61 -8.05
CA LEU A 282 4.82 -5.58 -7.83
C LEU A 282 5.19 -6.61 -6.76
N SER A 283 6.42 -7.10 -6.80
CA SER A 283 7.02 -7.91 -5.74
C SER A 283 8.51 -7.63 -5.66
N SER A 284 9.05 -7.75 -4.45
CA SER A 284 10.48 -7.83 -4.17
C SER A 284 10.87 -9.27 -3.79
N ASN A 285 12.16 -9.57 -3.88
CA ASN A 285 12.83 -10.76 -3.38
C ASN A 285 14.27 -10.41 -3.02
N GLU A 286 15.03 -11.35 -2.44
CA GLU A 286 16.39 -11.15 -1.91
C GLU A 286 17.49 -10.69 -2.91
N ARG A 287 17.12 -10.41 -4.17
CA ARG A 287 17.97 -9.84 -5.22
C ARG A 287 17.67 -8.38 -5.55
N ASP A 288 16.54 -7.86 -5.07
CA ASP A 288 16.10 -6.49 -5.31
C ASP A 288 16.67 -5.58 -4.23
N ASN A 289 17.08 -4.35 -4.58
CA ASN A 289 17.55 -3.39 -3.57
C ASN A 289 16.40 -2.54 -2.97
N PHE A 290 15.21 -3.12 -2.89
CA PHE A 290 14.01 -2.48 -2.36
C PHE A 290 13.06 -3.51 -1.75
N ASN A 291 12.24 -3.07 -0.80
CA ASN A 291 11.17 -3.88 -0.23
C ASN A 291 9.82 -3.43 -0.82
N ALA A 292 9.05 -4.34 -1.42
CA ALA A 292 7.75 -4.04 -2.02
C ALA A 292 6.63 -4.03 -0.97
N ILE A 293 6.73 -3.10 -0.01
CA ILE A 293 5.71 -2.79 1.00
C ILE A 293 5.47 -1.26 1.06
N ASP A 294 4.56 -0.85 1.95
CA ASP A 294 4.19 0.54 2.22
C ASP A 294 3.78 1.35 0.97
N PRO A 295 2.82 0.86 0.17
CA PRO A 295 2.37 1.58 -1.01
C PRO A 295 1.63 2.87 -0.64
N ASN A 296 1.80 3.91 -1.45
CA ASN A 296 0.91 5.08 -1.50
C ASN A 296 0.58 5.43 -2.95
N LEU A 297 -0.72 5.64 -3.25
CA LEU A 297 -1.17 6.16 -4.53
C LEU A 297 -1.27 7.68 -4.50
N PHE A 298 -0.41 8.35 -5.26
CA PHE A 298 -0.57 9.76 -5.58
C PHE A 298 -1.17 9.97 -6.97
N VAL A 299 -2.28 10.71 -7.04
CA VAL A 299 -2.95 11.13 -8.28
C VAL A 299 -2.70 12.62 -8.48
N ASP A 300 -1.86 12.99 -9.46
CA ASP A 300 -1.70 14.39 -9.82
C ASP A 300 -2.90 14.87 -10.65
N SER A 301 -3.73 15.71 -10.05
CA SER A 301 -4.89 16.31 -10.72
C SER A 301 -4.55 17.27 -11.85
N ASN A 302 -3.32 17.78 -11.93
CA ASN A 302 -2.90 18.66 -13.03
C ASN A 302 -2.56 17.87 -14.31
N THR A 303 -1.79 16.79 -14.18
CA THR A 303 -1.29 16.01 -15.32
C THR A 303 -2.08 14.73 -15.57
N ASN A 304 -2.97 14.34 -14.65
CA ASN A 304 -3.65 13.04 -14.60
C ASN A 304 -2.68 11.84 -14.59
N ARG A 305 -1.41 12.05 -14.18
CA ARG A 305 -0.42 11.00 -13.96
C ARG A 305 -0.61 10.41 -12.56
N TRP A 306 -0.45 9.10 -12.47
CA TRP A 306 -0.62 8.35 -11.23
C TRP A 306 0.72 7.75 -10.86
N TRP A 307 1.09 7.88 -9.59
CA TRP A 307 2.37 7.45 -9.07
C TRP A 307 2.16 6.54 -7.87
N LEU A 308 2.89 5.44 -7.85
CA LEU A 308 3.02 4.57 -6.70
C LEU A 308 4.35 4.90 -6.03
N GLN A 309 4.30 5.43 -4.81
CA GLN A 309 5.45 5.43 -3.91
C GLN A 309 5.37 4.15 -3.06
N PHE A 310 6.52 3.59 -2.71
CA PHE A 310 6.63 2.40 -1.86
C PHE A 310 8.05 2.28 -1.32
N GLY A 311 8.31 1.37 -0.40
CA GLY A 311 9.67 1.06 0.04
C GLY A 311 9.90 1.20 1.54
N SER A 312 10.78 0.36 2.05
CA SER A 312 11.11 0.21 3.46
C SER A 312 12.54 -0.34 3.59
N TYR A 313 13.40 0.38 4.32
CA TYR A 313 14.86 0.17 4.43
C TYR A 313 15.56 0.05 3.06
N LEU A 314 16.67 -0.71 2.97
CA LEU A 314 17.39 -1.03 1.73
C LEU A 314 17.77 0.22 0.91
N GLY A 315 17.50 0.23 -0.41
CA GLY A 315 17.70 1.40 -1.29
C GLY A 315 16.73 2.56 -1.05
N GLY A 316 15.90 2.50 0.00
CA GLY A 316 14.99 3.56 0.42
C GLY A 316 13.64 3.56 -0.30
N ILE A 317 13.02 4.75 -0.36
CA ILE A 317 11.73 4.97 -0.99
C ILE A 317 11.86 5.01 -2.51
N GLN A 318 11.04 4.18 -3.13
CA GLN A 318 10.92 3.93 -4.55
C GLN A 318 9.70 4.62 -5.14
N GLN A 319 9.72 4.87 -6.45
CA GLN A 319 8.59 5.38 -7.21
C GLN A 319 8.46 4.70 -8.57
N LEU A 320 7.23 4.36 -8.95
CA LEU A 320 6.84 3.88 -10.28
C LEU A 320 5.58 4.61 -10.77
N GLU A 321 5.40 4.72 -12.08
CA GLU A 321 4.20 5.29 -12.68
C GLU A 321 3.12 4.21 -12.91
N LEU A 322 1.85 4.58 -12.70
CA LEU A 322 0.69 3.72 -12.92
C LEU A 322 -0.20 4.20 -14.07
N ASP A 323 -0.86 3.26 -14.75
CA ASP A 323 -1.96 3.54 -15.68
C ASP A 323 -3.22 3.98 -14.90
N PRO A 324 -3.74 5.22 -15.10
CA PRO A 324 -4.94 5.74 -14.44
C PRO A 324 -6.24 4.94 -14.66
N ARG A 325 -6.28 4.06 -15.66
CA ARG A 325 -7.46 3.23 -15.97
C ARG A 325 -7.47 1.96 -15.12
N THR A 326 -6.32 1.29 -15.05
CA THR A 326 -6.17 -0.05 -14.46
C THR A 326 -5.59 -0.04 -13.06
N GLY A 327 -4.76 0.96 -12.70
CA GLY A 327 -3.93 0.99 -11.50
C GLY A 327 -2.72 0.05 -11.57
N ALA A 328 -2.38 -0.45 -12.77
CA ALA A 328 -1.19 -1.26 -13.00
C ALA A 328 0.03 -0.38 -13.26
N LEU A 329 1.23 -0.95 -13.11
CA LEU A 329 2.46 -0.33 -13.60
C LEU A 329 2.27 0.07 -15.06
N LEU A 330 2.50 1.33 -15.40
CA LEU A 330 2.30 1.84 -16.77
C LEU A 330 3.32 1.25 -17.74
N HIS A 331 4.54 1.06 -17.25
CA HIS A 331 5.69 0.59 -18.03
C HIS A 331 5.98 -0.89 -17.74
N SER A 332 6.51 -1.60 -18.73
CA SER A 332 6.98 -2.98 -18.57
C SER A 332 8.33 -3.07 -17.84
N ASP A 333 9.14 -2.01 -17.94
CA ASP A 333 10.28 -1.79 -17.05
C ASP A 333 9.77 -1.59 -15.62
N ARG A 334 10.35 -2.34 -14.69
CA ARG A 334 10.00 -2.34 -13.26
C ARG A 334 11.07 -1.70 -12.40
N THR A 335 12.12 -1.14 -13.00
CA THR A 335 13.19 -0.43 -12.31
C THR A 335 12.61 0.82 -11.65
N PRO A 336 12.51 0.88 -10.31
CA PRO A 336 11.96 2.05 -9.65
C PRO A 336 12.94 3.22 -9.64
N GLN A 337 12.40 4.44 -9.57
CA GLN A 337 13.18 5.62 -9.24
C GLN A 337 13.29 5.76 -7.71
N VAL A 338 14.51 5.83 -7.17
CA VAL A 338 14.71 6.21 -5.75
C VAL A 338 14.38 7.70 -5.57
N ILE A 339 13.47 8.01 -4.64
CA ILE A 339 13.03 9.39 -4.34
C ILE A 339 13.41 9.87 -2.94
N ALA A 340 13.71 8.95 -2.01
CA ALA A 340 14.30 9.24 -0.70
C ALA A 340 15.10 8.03 -0.17
N ALA A 341 16.16 8.25 0.61
CA ALA A 341 17.00 7.21 1.18
C ALA A 341 17.78 7.71 2.40
N ARG A 342 18.28 6.78 3.23
CA ARG A 342 19.15 7.05 4.40
C ARG A 342 20.52 6.40 4.22
N PRO A 343 21.33 6.81 3.21
CA PRO A 343 22.57 6.12 2.87
C PRO A 343 23.61 6.15 3.99
N ASP A 344 23.63 7.22 4.80
CA ASP A 344 24.63 7.45 5.87
C ASP A 344 24.26 6.78 7.21
N VAL A 345 23.26 5.89 7.22
CA VAL A 345 22.82 5.15 8.41
C VAL A 345 22.87 3.65 8.11
N GLU A 346 23.46 2.86 9.02
CA GLU A 346 23.88 1.46 8.78
C GLU A 346 22.77 0.54 8.25
N ASP A 347 21.54 0.75 8.71
CA ASP A 347 20.36 -0.03 8.36
C ASP A 347 19.50 0.60 7.24
N HIS A 348 19.78 1.85 6.88
CA HIS A 348 18.95 2.67 6.00
C HIS A 348 17.50 2.86 6.51
N ALA A 349 17.24 2.98 7.82
CA ALA A 349 15.90 3.06 8.41
C ALA A 349 15.02 4.24 7.92
N ILE A 350 14.32 4.02 6.80
CA ILE A 350 13.33 4.88 6.15
C ILE A 350 12.22 4.01 5.56
N GLU A 351 10.95 4.34 5.83
CA GLU A 351 9.78 3.61 5.30
C GLU A 351 8.50 4.47 5.33
N ALA A 352 7.32 3.87 5.13
CA ALA A 352 6.02 4.53 5.10
C ALA A 352 5.97 5.83 4.28
N PRO A 353 6.19 5.80 2.94
CA PRO A 353 6.12 7.00 2.12
C PRO A 353 4.67 7.47 1.89
N PHE A 354 4.44 8.77 2.01
CA PHE A 354 3.18 9.39 1.59
C PHE A 354 3.44 10.67 0.80
N LEU A 355 2.98 10.71 -0.47
CA LEU A 355 3.12 11.86 -1.35
C LEU A 355 1.83 12.68 -1.39
N PHE A 356 1.90 13.91 -0.92
CA PHE A 356 0.78 14.83 -0.82
C PHE A 356 1.06 16.14 -1.57
N ARG A 357 0.05 16.81 -2.11
CA ARG A 357 0.22 18.08 -2.85
C ARG A 357 -0.49 19.24 -2.17
N LYS A 358 0.26 20.29 -1.81
CA LYS A 358 -0.29 21.58 -1.34
C LYS A 358 0.10 22.71 -2.30
N GLY A 359 -0.89 23.20 -3.05
CA GLY A 359 -0.68 24.25 -4.05
C GLY A 359 0.24 23.78 -5.19
N LYS A 360 1.43 24.39 -5.28
CA LYS A 360 2.48 24.03 -6.26
C LYS A 360 3.48 22.98 -5.78
N TRP A 361 3.48 22.66 -4.48
CA TRP A 361 4.49 21.80 -3.88
C TRP A 361 3.95 20.38 -3.66
N HIS A 362 4.78 19.40 -3.96
CA HIS A 362 4.63 17.99 -3.62
C HIS A 362 5.48 17.72 -2.37
N PHE A 363 4.88 17.17 -1.32
CA PHE A 363 5.53 16.82 -0.06
C PHE A 363 5.60 15.31 0.06
N LEU A 364 6.81 14.79 0.20
CA LEU A 364 7.06 13.39 0.51
C LEU A 364 7.27 13.28 2.03
N PHE A 365 6.28 12.74 2.72
CA PHE A 365 6.38 12.33 4.12
C PHE A 365 6.95 10.90 4.16
N VAL A 366 7.76 10.62 5.17
CA VAL A 366 8.38 9.31 5.43
C VAL A 366 8.53 9.10 6.93
N SER A 367 8.51 7.85 7.38
CA SER A 367 8.94 7.46 8.72
C SER A 367 10.44 7.17 8.74
N PHE A 368 11.15 7.69 9.74
CA PHE A 368 12.57 7.48 10.01
C PHE A 368 12.74 6.72 11.34
N GLY A 369 13.70 5.78 11.40
CA GLY A 369 13.98 4.99 12.60
C GLY A 369 13.19 3.68 12.62
N HIS A 370 13.01 3.08 13.80
CA HIS A 370 12.38 1.76 13.93
C HIS A 370 10.97 1.83 14.50
N CYS A 371 10.05 1.13 13.84
CA CYS A 371 8.74 0.77 14.34
C CYS A 371 8.82 -0.41 15.32
N CYS A 372 7.64 -0.83 15.79
CA CYS A 372 7.33 -2.21 16.15
C CYS A 372 8.08 -2.74 17.38
N GLN A 373 8.57 -1.84 18.24
CA GLN A 373 9.30 -2.14 19.48
C GLN A 373 8.57 -1.58 20.72
N GLY A 374 7.27 -1.26 20.60
CA GLY A 374 6.49 -0.64 21.67
C GLY A 374 7.11 0.69 22.08
N THR A 375 7.28 0.91 23.39
CA THR A 375 7.93 2.10 23.95
C THR A 375 9.44 2.22 23.70
N ALA A 376 10.08 1.22 23.06
CA ALA A 376 11.45 1.32 22.57
C ALA A 376 11.55 1.76 21.09
N SER A 377 10.42 1.94 20.40
CA SER A 377 10.38 2.39 19.00
C SER A 377 10.99 3.79 18.85
N THR A 378 11.80 3.98 17.80
CA THR A 378 12.55 5.22 17.51
C THR A 378 11.98 6.00 16.33
N TYR A 379 10.78 5.63 15.89
CA TYR A 379 10.05 6.25 14.79
C TYR A 379 9.88 7.77 14.93
N SER A 380 9.95 8.44 13.78
CA SER A 380 9.66 9.87 13.64
C SER A 380 9.25 10.18 12.20
N ILE A 381 8.32 11.13 12.04
CA ILE A 381 7.82 11.57 10.73
C ILE A 381 8.70 12.70 10.22
N HIS A 382 9.28 12.50 9.04
CA HIS A 382 10.08 13.49 8.32
C HIS A 382 9.43 13.87 6.99
N VAL A 383 9.73 15.07 6.50
CA VAL A 383 9.18 15.59 5.23
C VAL A 383 10.21 16.37 4.41
N GLY A 384 10.21 16.12 3.10
CA GLY A 384 10.82 16.99 2.11
C GLY A 384 9.81 17.39 1.03
N ARG A 385 10.18 18.34 0.17
CA ARG A 385 9.31 18.82 -0.90
C ARG A 385 10.02 18.97 -2.25
N SER A 386 9.22 18.95 -3.31
CA SER A 386 9.61 19.20 -4.69
C SER A 386 8.49 19.95 -5.43
N ASP A 387 8.82 20.66 -6.49
CA ASP A 387 7.81 21.20 -7.43
C ASP A 387 7.26 20.12 -8.38
N SER A 388 7.97 19.00 -8.55
CA SER A 388 7.50 17.83 -9.29
C SER A 388 7.15 16.63 -8.40
N ALA A 389 6.16 15.83 -8.82
CA ALA A 389 5.73 14.61 -8.13
C ALA A 389 6.82 13.51 -8.08
N ASN A 390 7.78 13.55 -9.02
CA ASN A 390 8.91 12.61 -9.08
C ASN A 390 10.23 13.22 -8.55
N GLY A 391 10.16 14.31 -7.79
CA GLY A 391 11.33 14.93 -7.18
C GLY A 391 12.17 15.76 -8.15
N PRO A 392 13.42 16.11 -7.78
CA PRO A 392 14.09 15.72 -6.54
C PRO A 392 13.46 16.37 -5.31
N PHE A 393 13.20 15.58 -4.27
CA PHE A 393 12.71 16.08 -2.98
C PHE A 393 13.88 16.59 -2.12
N ARG A 394 13.68 17.71 -1.43
CA ARG A 394 14.66 18.32 -0.52
C ARG A 394 14.02 18.64 0.83
N ASP A 395 14.79 18.62 1.91
CA ASP A 395 14.36 19.14 3.23
C ASP A 395 14.34 20.68 3.28
N ARG A 396 13.91 21.28 4.40
CA ARG A 396 13.89 22.74 4.57
C ARG A 396 15.27 23.40 4.42
N ARG A 397 16.35 22.67 4.70
CA ARG A 397 17.74 23.13 4.56
C ARG A 397 18.28 22.93 3.14
N GLY A 398 17.49 22.35 2.23
CA GLY A 398 17.87 22.07 0.85
C GLY A 398 18.58 20.73 0.63
N ILE A 399 18.75 19.89 1.66
CA ILE A 399 19.41 18.58 1.53
C ILE A 399 18.48 17.62 0.79
N LEU A 400 19.01 16.89 -0.20
CA LEU A 400 18.25 15.89 -0.96
C LEU A 400 17.74 14.78 -0.04
N MET A 401 16.48 14.38 -0.19
CA MET A 401 15.95 13.22 0.54
C MET A 401 16.64 11.91 0.15
N THR A 402 17.21 11.81 -1.06
CA THR A 402 18.05 10.67 -1.48
C THR A 402 19.44 10.66 -0.83
N ALA A 403 19.81 11.73 -0.11
CA ALA A 403 21.04 11.87 0.66
C ALA A 403 20.74 12.12 2.15
N GLY A 404 19.76 11.40 2.71
CA GLY A 404 19.41 11.48 4.13
C GLY A 404 18.66 12.74 4.58
N GLY A 405 18.34 13.66 3.67
CA GLY A 405 17.55 14.86 3.98
C GLY A 405 16.13 14.53 4.45
N GLY A 406 15.64 15.24 5.46
CA GLY A 406 14.25 15.15 5.91
C GLY A 406 13.99 16.12 7.06
N THR A 407 13.05 17.04 6.88
CA THR A 407 12.64 17.98 7.94
C THR A 407 11.83 17.19 8.96
N LEU A 408 12.26 17.13 10.23
CA LEU A 408 11.46 16.53 11.29
C LEU A 408 10.13 17.29 11.40
N LEU A 409 9.02 16.56 11.32
CA LEU A 409 7.67 17.08 11.49
C LEU A 409 7.10 16.68 12.86
N LEU A 410 7.26 15.41 13.22
CA LEU A 410 6.78 14.85 14.48
C LEU A 410 7.72 13.75 14.95
N GLY A 411 8.13 13.79 16.21
CA GLY A 411 8.86 12.72 16.87
C GLY A 411 8.23 12.43 18.24
N THR A 412 8.84 11.52 19.00
CA THR A 412 8.36 11.16 20.35
C THR A 412 8.11 12.40 21.22
N ASN A 413 6.90 12.51 21.77
CA ASN A 413 6.50 13.63 22.63
C ASN A 413 5.69 13.13 23.83
N GLY A 414 6.31 13.12 25.01
CA GLY A 414 5.69 12.59 26.23
C GLY A 414 5.31 11.11 26.04
N PRO A 415 4.03 10.73 26.23
CA PRO A 415 3.60 9.35 26.07
C PRO A 415 3.41 8.90 24.62
N GLU A 416 3.38 9.83 23.65
CA GLU A 416 3.33 9.48 22.22
C GLU A 416 4.73 9.06 21.74
N VAL A 417 5.08 7.78 21.87
CA VAL A 417 6.38 7.24 21.47
C VAL A 417 6.36 6.74 20.03
N GLY A 418 7.41 7.03 19.27
CA GLY A 418 7.61 6.47 17.94
C GLY A 418 6.49 6.74 16.92
N PRO A 419 6.05 8.00 16.71
CA PRO A 419 5.00 8.30 15.73
C PRO A 419 5.48 8.05 14.29
N GLY A 420 4.66 7.35 13.49
CA GLY A 420 4.95 7.05 12.09
C GLY A 420 3.83 6.27 11.40
N GLY A 421 4.16 5.56 10.31
CA GLY A 421 3.17 4.85 9.48
C GLY A 421 2.12 5.79 8.87
N GLN A 422 2.54 7.01 8.51
CA GLN A 422 1.64 8.16 8.39
C GLN A 422 1.02 8.35 7.01
N SER A 423 -0.19 8.92 6.98
CA SER A 423 -0.85 9.42 5.78
C SER A 423 -1.49 10.79 6.02
N VAL A 424 -1.98 11.44 4.95
CA VAL A 424 -2.61 12.77 5.03
C VAL A 424 -3.95 12.78 4.29
N VAL A 425 -5.01 13.16 4.99
CA VAL A 425 -6.32 13.44 4.38
C VAL A 425 -6.57 14.96 4.31
N THR A 426 -7.19 15.45 3.24
CA THR A 426 -7.82 16.78 3.24
C THR A 426 -9.31 16.61 3.42
N THR A 427 -9.86 17.19 4.50
CA THR A 427 -11.29 17.16 4.82
C THR A 427 -12.13 18.02 3.87
N GLU A 428 -13.44 17.82 3.89
CA GLU A 428 -14.41 18.67 3.19
C GLU A 428 -14.25 20.15 3.57
N ASP A 429 -14.03 20.46 4.86
CA ASP A 429 -13.76 21.80 5.41
C ASP A 429 -12.32 22.33 5.18
N LYS A 430 -11.54 21.66 4.32
CA LYS A 430 -10.22 22.07 3.82
C LYS A 430 -9.09 22.11 4.87
N ARG A 431 -9.25 21.40 5.97
CA ARG A 431 -8.15 21.06 6.88
C ARG A 431 -7.37 19.89 6.31
N ASP A 432 -6.04 19.97 6.33
CA ASP A 432 -5.21 18.80 6.09
C ASP A 432 -4.90 18.17 7.44
N ILE A 433 -5.09 16.86 7.56
CA ILE A 433 -4.92 16.12 8.80
C ILE A 433 -3.87 15.03 8.55
N LEU A 434 -2.78 15.12 9.30
CA LEU A 434 -1.82 14.05 9.47
C LEU A 434 -2.46 12.99 10.37
N LEU A 435 -2.54 11.76 9.87
CA LEU A 435 -2.88 10.59 10.67
C LEU A 435 -1.68 9.64 10.70
N TYR A 436 -1.45 9.03 11.86
CA TYR A 436 -0.28 8.20 12.14
C TYR A 436 -0.62 7.20 13.24
N HIS A 437 0.20 6.18 13.46
CA HIS A 437 0.19 5.45 14.72
C HIS A 437 1.35 5.89 15.61
N TYR A 438 1.19 5.70 16.91
CA TYR A 438 2.25 5.78 17.91
C TYR A 438 2.09 4.64 18.94
N TYR A 439 3.11 4.42 19.75
CA TYR A 439 3.12 3.45 20.84
C TYR A 439 2.84 4.19 22.15
N ASP A 440 1.65 4.04 22.71
CA ASP A 440 1.23 4.81 23.90
C ASP A 440 1.90 4.29 25.17
N ALA A 441 2.83 5.06 25.73
CA ALA A 441 3.53 4.71 26.96
C ALA A 441 2.63 4.70 28.22
N ASN A 442 1.44 5.31 28.17
CA ASN A 442 0.42 5.18 29.24
C ASN A 442 -0.41 3.89 29.12
N ALA A 443 -0.30 3.18 27.99
CA ALA A 443 -1.01 1.95 27.70
C ALA A 443 -0.05 0.84 27.23
N ASP A 444 1.08 0.67 27.93
CA ASP A 444 2.07 -0.38 27.74
C ASP A 444 2.65 -0.49 26.31
N GLY A 445 2.75 0.64 25.60
CA GLY A 445 3.24 0.71 24.23
C GLY A 445 2.22 0.29 23.17
N ARG A 446 0.92 0.28 23.50
CA ARG A 446 -0.16 -0.06 22.57
C ARG A 446 -0.19 0.85 21.34
N ASN A 447 -0.29 0.23 20.16
CA ASN A 447 -0.45 0.92 18.89
C ASN A 447 -1.76 1.74 18.89
N THR A 448 -1.64 3.06 18.73
CA THR A 448 -2.71 4.02 18.97
C THR A 448 -2.74 5.07 17.85
N LEU A 449 -3.93 5.42 17.37
CA LEU A 449 -4.13 6.46 16.35
C LEU A 449 -3.73 7.82 16.91
N GLY A 450 -2.85 8.52 16.22
CA GLY A 450 -2.63 9.95 16.38
C GLY A 450 -3.26 10.71 15.22
N LEU A 451 -3.93 11.82 15.53
CA LEU A 451 -4.38 12.81 14.54
C LEU A 451 -3.77 14.18 14.90
N ARG A 452 -3.28 14.89 13.89
CA ARG A 452 -2.84 16.30 14.00
C ARG A 452 -3.29 17.09 12.79
N GLN A 453 -3.82 18.29 13.00
CA GLN A 453 -4.08 19.21 11.89
C GLN A 453 -2.75 19.79 11.40
N ILE A 454 -2.41 19.55 10.13
CA ILE A 454 -1.27 20.19 9.50
C ILE A 454 -1.59 21.68 9.31
N ARG A 455 -0.76 22.52 9.92
CA ARG A 455 -0.70 23.95 9.66
C ARG A 455 0.42 24.20 8.65
N TRP A 456 0.31 25.28 7.87
CA TRP A 456 1.27 25.62 6.82
C TRP A 456 1.86 26.99 7.13
N ASP A 457 3.18 27.05 7.28
CA ASP A 457 3.87 28.32 7.57
C ASP A 457 3.94 29.26 6.34
N ALA A 458 4.56 30.43 6.54
CA ALA A 458 4.73 31.43 5.49
C ALA A 458 5.55 30.91 4.29
N GLU A 459 6.49 29.99 4.51
CA GLU A 459 7.30 29.34 3.48
C GLU A 459 6.57 28.16 2.80
N ARG A 460 5.36 27.82 3.25
CA ARG A 460 4.56 26.65 2.86
C ARG A 460 5.22 25.32 3.23
N TRP A 461 5.81 25.22 4.41
CA TRP A 461 6.16 23.94 5.03
C TRP A 461 5.10 23.53 6.05
N PRO A 462 4.87 22.22 6.26
CA PRO A 462 3.94 21.72 7.26
C PRO A 462 4.51 21.87 8.68
N THR A 463 3.62 22.09 9.63
CA THR A 463 3.84 22.03 11.09
C THR A 463 2.61 21.38 11.75
N VAL A 464 2.79 20.75 12.91
CA VAL A 464 1.73 20.04 13.67
C VAL A 464 1.78 20.38 15.16
#